data_AF-A0A0R1YF12-F1
#
_entry.id   AF-A0A0R1YF12-F1
#
_cell.length_a   1.000
_cell.length_b   1.000
_cell.length_c   1.000
_cell.angle_alpha   90.00
_cell.angle_beta   90.00
_cell.angle_gamma   90.00
#
_symmetry.space_group_name_H-M   'P 1'
#
loop_
_entity.id
_entity.type
_entity.pdbx_description
1 polymer ?
#
loop_
_entity_poly.entity_id
_entity_poly.type
_entity_poly.pdbx_seq_one_letter_code
_entity_poly.pdbx_strand_id
1 'polypeptide(L)'
;MADLGYPIIEQVQYSPDTPTKLEDIIDGDEKKHRLLIEYPTVYLIYTANKSGGYKVYVGETNDIERRTEQHLNEDSKIRDDWSALAKAKNANMFVIGHDHFNKSLTLDIENQMMLYMLGVPSVKQLNNRRENEQNEYYTADEKELIFSRIWRKLHSFNHELFPVESVIRDSAIFKASPFHDLTNEQKHARDVIIDRVIDALLSKKRGQLILVEGEAGSGKTVLLSTIFYLIRVCLKTSFLAKVPV
;
A
#
# COMPACT_ATOMS: atom_id res chain seq x y z
N MET A 1 12.92 -6.14 -25.94
CA MET A 1 11.88 -5.87 -24.93
C MET A 1 11.03 -4.73 -25.46
N ALA A 2 9.70 -4.87 -25.47
CA ALA A 2 8.82 -3.78 -25.86
C ALA A 2 9.03 -2.59 -24.91
N ASP A 3 9.01 -1.36 -25.42
CA ASP A 3 9.05 -0.18 -24.55
C ASP A 3 7.70 -0.08 -23.83
N LEU A 4 7.70 -0.39 -22.54
CA LEU A 4 6.51 -0.44 -21.68
C LEU A 4 5.89 0.94 -21.40
N GLY A 5 6.42 2.03 -21.96
CA GLY A 5 5.91 3.38 -21.73
C GLY A 5 6.18 3.92 -20.33
N TYR A 6 5.85 5.19 -20.09
CA TYR A 6 6.11 5.85 -18.81
C TYR A 6 4.81 6.17 -18.08
N PRO A 7 4.80 6.13 -16.74
CA PRO A 7 3.60 6.46 -15.96
C PRO A 7 3.24 7.94 -16.08
N ILE A 8 1.95 8.22 -16.13
CA ILE A 8 1.39 9.55 -15.93
C ILE A 8 1.12 9.72 -14.45
N ILE A 9 1.62 10.82 -13.87
CA ILE A 9 1.46 11.11 -12.45
C ILE A 9 1.11 12.58 -12.33
N GLU A 10 -0.02 12.85 -11.71
CA GLU A 10 -0.47 14.21 -11.42
C GLU A 10 -0.62 14.41 -9.92
N GLN A 11 -0.25 15.59 -9.44
CA GLN A 11 -0.40 15.99 -8.06
C GLN A 11 -1.53 17.01 -7.95
N VAL A 12 -2.48 16.75 -7.05
CA VAL A 12 -3.61 17.63 -6.79
C VAL A 12 -3.78 17.82 -5.28
N GLN A 13 -4.29 18.98 -4.86
CA GLN A 13 -4.65 19.18 -3.47
C GLN A 13 -5.78 18.22 -3.09
N TYR A 14 -5.67 17.55 -1.94
CA TYR A 14 -6.70 16.63 -1.45
C TYR A 14 -7.77 17.40 -0.66
N SER A 15 -8.96 17.54 -1.25
CA SER A 15 -10.06 18.38 -0.80
C SER A 15 -11.36 17.98 -1.51
N PRO A 16 -12.54 18.48 -1.09
CA PRO A 16 -13.78 18.26 -1.85
C PRO A 16 -13.71 18.66 -3.33
N ASP A 17 -12.88 19.65 -3.67
CA ASP A 17 -12.69 20.11 -5.07
C ASP A 17 -11.67 19.28 -5.86
N THR A 18 -11.15 18.18 -5.30
CA THR A 18 -10.13 17.35 -5.94
C THR A 18 -10.54 16.83 -7.32
N PRO A 19 -11.76 16.30 -7.54
CA PRO A 19 -12.17 15.84 -8.87
C PRO A 19 -12.10 16.95 -9.92
N THR A 20 -12.68 18.12 -9.64
CA THR A 20 -12.64 19.27 -10.55
C THR A 20 -11.23 19.73 -10.84
N LYS A 21 -10.37 19.85 -9.81
CA LYS A 21 -8.97 20.25 -10.01
C LYS A 21 -8.17 19.22 -10.80
N LEU A 22 -8.50 17.93 -10.68
CA LEU A 22 -7.85 16.88 -11.43
C LEU A 22 -8.21 16.98 -12.92
N GLU A 23 -9.49 17.23 -13.23
CA GLU A 23 -9.94 17.54 -14.59
C GLU A 23 -9.27 18.79 -15.16
N ASP A 24 -9.15 19.85 -14.38
CA ASP A 24 -8.43 21.07 -14.79
C ASP A 24 -6.95 20.78 -15.13
N ILE A 25 -6.30 19.87 -14.40
CA ILE A 25 -4.90 19.45 -14.66
C ILE A 25 -4.80 18.55 -15.91
N ILE A 26 -5.83 17.74 -16.16
CA ILE A 26 -5.93 16.92 -17.37
C ILE A 26 -6.03 17.82 -18.60
N ASP A 27 -6.73 18.96 -18.50
CA ASP A 27 -6.79 20.01 -19.54
C ASP A 27 -7.19 19.45 -20.92
N GLY A 28 -8.13 18.51 -20.93
CA GLY A 28 -8.60 17.86 -22.16
C GLY A 28 -7.61 16.89 -22.84
N ASP A 29 -6.48 16.57 -22.22
CA ASP A 29 -5.57 15.52 -22.71
C ASP A 29 -6.25 14.15 -22.63
N GLU A 30 -6.68 13.64 -23.79
CA GLU A 30 -7.39 12.37 -23.92
C GLU A 30 -6.65 11.18 -23.28
N LYS A 31 -5.30 11.16 -23.38
CA LYS A 31 -4.50 10.08 -22.80
C LYS A 31 -4.49 10.18 -21.29
N LYS A 32 -4.31 11.38 -20.72
CA LYS A 32 -4.38 11.57 -19.26
C LYS A 32 -5.76 11.25 -18.74
N HIS A 33 -6.82 11.76 -19.37
CA HIS A 33 -8.20 11.50 -18.96
C HIS A 33 -8.47 10.00 -18.90
N ARG A 34 -8.17 9.28 -19.99
CA ARG A 34 -8.32 7.83 -20.04
C ARG A 34 -7.54 7.15 -18.90
N LEU A 35 -6.25 7.44 -18.74
CA LEU A 35 -5.39 6.69 -17.80
C LEU A 35 -5.57 7.07 -16.32
N LEU A 36 -6.08 8.27 -16.01
CA LEU A 36 -6.24 8.76 -14.64
C LEU A 36 -7.68 8.68 -14.13
N ILE A 37 -8.69 8.71 -15.01
CA ILE A 37 -10.11 8.74 -14.64
C ILE A 37 -10.82 7.43 -15.02
N GLU A 38 -10.65 6.98 -16.26
CA GLU A 38 -11.43 5.85 -16.83
C GLU A 38 -10.76 4.48 -16.69
N TYR A 39 -9.52 4.44 -16.21
CA TYR A 39 -8.71 3.22 -16.11
C TYR A 39 -8.33 2.92 -14.66
N PRO A 40 -7.95 1.67 -14.32
CA PRO A 40 -7.42 1.36 -13.00
C PRO A 40 -6.24 2.28 -12.65
N THR A 41 -6.26 2.87 -11.46
CA THR A 41 -5.24 3.80 -10.98
C THR A 41 -4.75 3.42 -9.59
N VAL A 42 -3.54 3.87 -9.30
CA VAL A 42 -2.98 3.88 -7.94
C VAL A 42 -2.90 5.33 -7.49
N TYR A 43 -3.21 5.60 -6.23
CA TYR A 43 -3.15 6.94 -5.67
C TYR A 43 -2.49 6.94 -4.30
N LEU A 44 -1.92 8.08 -3.96
CA LEU A 44 -1.24 8.30 -2.68
C LEU A 44 -1.70 9.63 -2.09
N ILE A 45 -2.28 9.59 -0.90
CA ILE A 45 -2.68 10.79 -0.15
C ILE A 45 -1.66 11.00 0.96
N TYR A 46 -1.13 12.21 1.08
CA TYR A 46 -0.17 12.52 2.12
C TYR A 46 -0.37 13.91 2.73
N THR A 47 0.04 14.05 3.97
CA THR A 47 0.12 15.34 4.68
C THR A 47 1.38 15.36 5.54
N ALA A 48 1.96 16.54 5.71
CA ALA A 48 2.99 16.75 6.72
C ALA A 48 2.43 16.41 8.12
N ASN A 49 3.24 15.73 8.93
CA ASN A 49 2.93 15.42 10.30
C ASN A 49 3.47 16.53 11.22
N LYS A 50 2.70 16.90 12.26
CA LYS A 50 3.08 17.95 13.22
C LYS A 50 4.39 17.66 13.95
N SER A 51 4.73 16.38 14.14
CA SER A 51 5.97 15.93 14.77
C SER A 51 7.15 15.78 13.78
N GLY A 52 7.00 16.26 12.54
CA GLY A 52 7.94 16.03 11.44
C GLY A 52 7.63 14.75 10.65
N GLY A 53 8.04 14.75 9.38
CA GLY A 53 7.76 13.68 8.42
C GLY A 53 6.33 13.71 7.87
N TYR A 54 5.88 12.58 7.31
CA TYR A 54 4.62 12.47 6.56
C TYR A 54 3.70 11.40 7.15
N LYS A 55 2.40 11.65 7.02
CA LYS A 55 1.36 10.62 7.09
C LYS A 55 0.93 10.29 5.67
N VAL A 56 0.87 9.00 5.35
CA VAL A 56 0.65 8.50 4.00
C VAL A 56 -0.47 7.48 3.99
N TYR A 57 -1.33 7.57 3.00
CA TYR A 57 -2.28 6.54 2.60
C TYR A 57 -2.02 6.17 1.15
N VAL A 58 -2.01 4.86 0.87
CA VAL A 58 -1.86 4.32 -0.48
C VAL A 58 -3.12 3.52 -0.80
N GLY A 59 -3.63 3.64 -2.01
CA GLY A 59 -4.76 2.86 -2.47
C GLY A 59 -4.77 2.67 -3.98
N GLU A 60 -5.55 1.69 -4.44
CA GLU A 60 -5.94 1.56 -5.85
C GLU A 60 -7.45 1.70 -6.02
N THR A 61 -7.88 2.07 -7.23
CA THR A 61 -9.30 2.16 -7.59
C THR A 61 -9.49 2.12 -9.11
N ASN A 62 -10.69 1.78 -9.54
CA ASN A 62 -11.11 1.92 -10.96
C ASN A 62 -11.88 3.22 -11.21
N ASP A 63 -12.10 4.00 -10.17
CA ASP A 63 -12.90 5.21 -10.18
C ASP A 63 -12.34 6.12 -9.08
N ILE A 64 -11.48 7.05 -9.48
CA ILE A 64 -10.72 7.90 -8.56
C ILE A 64 -11.58 8.98 -7.94
N GLU A 65 -12.55 9.51 -8.69
CA GLU A 65 -13.45 10.57 -8.25
C GLU A 65 -14.35 10.05 -7.13
N ARG A 66 -15.10 8.97 -7.39
CA ARG A 66 -15.97 8.37 -6.38
C ARG A 66 -15.19 7.89 -5.17
N ARG A 67 -13.99 7.34 -5.37
CA ARG A 67 -13.16 6.89 -4.23
C ARG A 67 -12.69 8.06 -3.37
N THR A 68 -12.34 9.18 -3.99
CA THR A 68 -11.98 10.43 -3.30
C THR A 68 -13.15 10.96 -2.48
N GLU A 69 -14.34 11.03 -3.07
CA GLU A 69 -15.56 11.45 -2.37
C GLU A 69 -15.89 10.55 -1.18
N GLN A 70 -15.78 9.23 -1.37
CA GLN A 70 -16.02 8.26 -0.31
C GLN A 70 -15.08 8.47 0.87
N HIS A 71 -13.78 8.70 0.60
CA HIS A 71 -12.81 8.95 1.66
C HIS A 71 -13.10 10.22 2.45
N LEU A 72 -13.53 11.28 1.76
CA LEU A 72 -13.86 12.57 2.36
C LEU A 72 -15.15 12.52 3.17
N ASN A 73 -16.19 11.83 2.67
CA ASN A 73 -17.55 11.95 3.19
C ASN A 73 -18.02 10.78 4.04
N GLU A 74 -17.45 9.58 3.86
CA GLU A 74 -17.89 8.35 4.53
C GLU A 74 -16.80 7.83 5.47
N ASP A 75 -15.62 7.51 4.93
CA ASP A 75 -14.54 6.91 5.71
C ASP A 75 -14.04 7.85 6.84
N SER A 76 -14.08 9.17 6.61
CA SER A 76 -13.71 10.20 7.58
C SER A 76 -14.63 10.29 8.82
N LYS A 77 -15.86 9.76 8.72
CA LYS A 77 -16.85 9.73 9.81
C LYS A 77 -16.70 8.51 10.71
N ILE A 78 -16.18 7.42 10.16
CA ILE A 78 -16.11 6.11 10.83
C ILE A 78 -14.69 5.84 11.34
N ARG A 79 -13.68 6.47 10.73
CA ARG A 79 -12.27 6.18 11.03
C ARG A 79 -11.48 7.43 11.40
N ASP A 80 -10.92 7.43 12.60
CA ASP A 80 -10.11 8.53 13.12
C ASP A 80 -8.86 8.83 12.27
N ASP A 81 -8.30 7.80 11.63
CA ASP A 81 -7.14 7.92 10.75
C ASP A 81 -7.46 8.72 9.47
N TRP A 82 -8.68 8.55 8.92
CA TRP A 82 -9.20 9.34 7.81
C TRP A 82 -9.67 10.73 8.23
N SER A 83 -10.29 10.86 9.40
CA SER A 83 -10.74 12.17 9.91
C SER A 83 -9.57 13.16 9.97
N ALA A 84 -8.38 12.69 10.36
CA ALA A 84 -7.17 13.50 10.40
C ALA A 84 -6.66 13.90 9.00
N LEU A 85 -6.77 13.02 8.00
CA LEU A 85 -6.37 13.29 6.61
C LEU A 85 -7.36 14.24 5.91
N ALA A 86 -8.66 13.98 6.03
CA ALA A 86 -9.72 14.80 5.43
C ALA A 86 -9.76 16.24 6.00
N LYS A 87 -9.38 16.42 7.27
CA LYS A 87 -9.31 17.74 7.93
C LYS A 87 -7.97 18.44 7.76
N ALA A 88 -6.96 17.79 7.17
CA ALA A 88 -5.65 18.39 7.00
C ALA A 88 -5.69 19.43 5.88
N LYS A 89 -5.43 20.70 6.23
CA LYS A 89 -5.46 21.83 5.27
C LYS A 89 -4.44 21.70 4.13
N ASN A 90 -3.39 20.92 4.33
CA ASN A 90 -2.27 20.76 3.40
C ASN A 90 -2.12 19.30 2.92
N ALA A 91 -3.23 18.55 2.89
CA ALA A 91 -3.22 17.22 2.29
C ALA A 91 -3.10 17.34 0.76
N ASN A 92 -2.29 16.47 0.17
CA ASN A 92 -2.08 16.37 -1.26
C ASN A 92 -2.31 14.92 -1.69
N MET A 93 -2.65 14.74 -2.97
CA MET A 93 -2.93 13.46 -3.58
C MET A 93 -2.14 13.35 -4.88
N PHE A 94 -1.42 12.24 -5.05
CA PHE A 94 -0.92 11.81 -6.34
C PHE A 94 -1.91 10.83 -6.97
N VAL A 95 -2.21 11.00 -8.25
CA VAL A 95 -2.94 10.02 -9.07
C VAL A 95 -1.98 9.48 -10.12
N ILE A 96 -1.87 8.16 -10.19
CA ILE A 96 -0.87 7.45 -11.01
C ILE A 96 -1.62 6.56 -11.99
N GLY A 97 -1.34 6.75 -13.28
CA GLY A 97 -1.87 5.96 -14.38
C GLY A 97 -0.76 5.40 -15.27
N HIS A 98 -1.04 4.27 -15.92
CA HIS A 98 -0.13 3.62 -16.86
C HIS A 98 -0.92 2.81 -17.89
N ASP A 99 -0.43 2.72 -19.12
CA ASP A 99 -1.13 2.03 -20.23
C ASP A 99 -1.41 0.55 -19.96
N HIS A 100 -0.60 -0.09 -19.10
CA HIS A 100 -0.68 -1.51 -18.77
C HIS A 100 -1.41 -1.81 -17.45
N PHE A 101 -1.90 -0.78 -16.75
CA PHE A 101 -2.62 -0.97 -15.50
C PHE A 101 -3.89 -1.80 -15.69
N ASN A 102 -3.94 -2.91 -14.97
CA ASN A 102 -5.13 -3.72 -14.80
C ASN A 102 -5.31 -3.97 -13.31
N LYS A 103 -6.45 -4.53 -12.92
CA LYS A 103 -6.79 -4.67 -11.49
C LYS A 103 -5.74 -5.42 -10.67
N SER A 104 -5.14 -6.45 -11.23
CA SER A 104 -4.10 -7.22 -10.55
C SER A 104 -2.79 -6.44 -10.46
N LEU A 105 -2.38 -5.79 -11.55
CA LEU A 105 -1.16 -4.98 -11.56
C LEU A 105 -1.26 -3.77 -10.61
N THR A 106 -2.38 -3.05 -10.57
CA THR A 106 -2.54 -1.88 -9.68
C THR A 106 -2.49 -2.28 -8.21
N LEU A 107 -3.04 -3.44 -7.86
CA LEU A 107 -2.95 -4.00 -6.52
C LEU A 107 -1.51 -4.38 -6.14
N ASP A 108 -0.75 -4.97 -7.06
CA ASP A 108 0.66 -5.27 -6.85
C ASP A 108 1.53 -4.02 -6.71
N ILE A 109 1.23 -2.97 -7.48
CA ILE A 109 1.87 -1.66 -7.38
C ILE A 109 1.50 -0.99 -6.04
N GLU A 110 0.25 -1.07 -5.59
CA GLU A 110 -0.19 -0.62 -4.26
C GLU A 110 0.60 -1.31 -3.15
N ASN A 111 0.71 -2.65 -3.20
CA ASN A 111 1.46 -3.44 -2.24
C ASN A 111 2.94 -3.05 -2.21
N GLN A 112 3.57 -2.92 -3.38
CA GLN A 112 4.97 -2.51 -3.49
C GLN A 112 5.18 -1.07 -2.98
N MET A 113 4.25 -0.17 -3.25
CA MET A 113 4.29 1.21 -2.76
C MET A 113 4.21 1.26 -1.23
N MET A 114 3.32 0.46 -0.62
CA MET A 114 3.26 0.33 0.84
C MET A 114 4.57 -0.19 1.42
N LEU A 115 5.14 -1.24 0.82
CA LEU A 115 6.43 -1.81 1.23
C LEU A 115 7.53 -0.75 1.22
N TYR A 116 7.63 0.03 0.13
CA TYR A 116 8.62 1.09 0.02
C TYR A 116 8.39 2.17 1.08
N MET A 117 7.15 2.61 1.27
CA MET A 117 6.79 3.65 2.24
C MET A 117 7.14 3.28 3.69
N LEU A 118 7.11 1.99 4.05
CA LEU A 118 7.56 1.54 5.38
C LEU A 118 9.07 1.69 5.58
N GLY A 119 9.85 1.57 4.50
CA GLY A 119 11.29 1.78 4.52
C GLY A 119 11.71 3.25 4.46
N VAL A 120 10.79 4.18 4.15
CA VAL A 120 11.10 5.61 4.05
C VAL A 120 11.17 6.25 5.44
N PRO A 121 12.31 6.83 5.86
CA PRO A 121 12.47 7.38 7.23
C PRO A 121 11.54 8.55 7.56
N SER A 122 11.12 9.31 6.55
CA SER A 122 10.22 10.45 6.69
C SER A 122 8.76 10.04 6.88
N VAL A 123 8.37 8.81 6.52
CA VAL A 123 7.01 8.31 6.71
C VAL A 123 6.82 7.86 8.16
N LYS A 124 5.95 8.55 8.90
CA LYS A 124 5.69 8.28 10.33
C LYS A 124 4.42 7.48 10.56
N GLN A 125 3.50 7.52 9.62
CA GLN A 125 2.25 6.78 9.69
C GLN A 125 1.87 6.35 8.28
N LEU A 126 1.78 5.04 8.07
CA LEU A 126 1.23 4.43 6.86
C LEU A 126 -0.12 3.78 7.21
N ASN A 127 -1.18 4.21 6.54
CA ASN A 127 -2.51 3.65 6.71
C ASN A 127 -2.89 2.84 5.46
N ASN A 128 -3.14 1.53 5.61
CA ASN A 128 -3.90 0.72 4.66
C ASN A 128 -4.55 -0.47 5.39
N ARG A 129 -5.57 -1.10 4.79
CA ARG A 129 -6.35 -2.20 5.38
C ARG A 129 -6.30 -3.51 4.61
N ARG A 130 -5.61 -3.61 3.47
CA ARG A 130 -5.63 -4.84 2.67
C ARG A 130 -4.22 -5.19 2.18
N GLU A 131 -3.82 -6.43 2.43
CA GLU A 131 -2.86 -7.15 1.60
C GLU A 131 -3.65 -8.28 0.95
N ASN A 132 -3.59 -8.35 -0.38
CA ASN A 132 -4.08 -9.49 -1.14
C ASN A 132 -2.91 -9.94 -2.01
N GLU A 133 -2.23 -11.03 -1.64
CA GLU A 133 -1.26 -11.69 -2.52
C GLU A 133 -1.99 -12.09 -3.81
N GLN A 134 -1.48 -11.68 -4.98
CA GLN A 134 -2.00 -12.10 -6.28
C GLN A 134 -1.34 -13.41 -6.72
N ASN A 135 -2.14 -14.28 -7.36
CA ASN A 135 -1.62 -15.40 -8.14
C ASN A 135 -1.11 -14.89 -9.51
N GLU A 136 -0.55 -15.76 -10.35
CA GLU A 136 -0.03 -15.37 -11.68
C GLU A 136 -1.07 -14.61 -12.53
N TYR A 137 -0.65 -13.53 -13.18
CA TYR A 137 -1.44 -12.76 -14.15
C TYR A 137 -0.54 -12.23 -15.28
N TYR A 138 -1.18 -11.87 -16.40
CA TYR A 138 -0.53 -11.64 -17.68
C TYR A 138 0.63 -10.62 -17.68
N THR A 139 0.55 -9.57 -16.86
CA THR A 139 1.52 -8.47 -16.82
C THR A 139 2.40 -8.47 -15.56
N ALA A 140 2.48 -9.59 -14.85
CA ALA A 140 3.21 -9.65 -13.57
C ALA A 140 4.72 -9.39 -13.72
N ASP A 141 5.30 -9.77 -14.86
CA ASP A 141 6.71 -9.55 -15.20
C ASP A 141 7.05 -8.06 -15.45
N GLU A 142 6.06 -7.23 -15.74
CA GLU A 142 6.21 -5.80 -15.99
C GLU A 142 6.25 -4.97 -14.70
N LYS A 143 5.77 -5.53 -13.57
CA LYS A 143 5.57 -4.87 -12.27
C LYS A 143 6.80 -4.08 -11.82
N GLU A 144 7.96 -4.75 -11.72
CA GLU A 144 9.19 -4.15 -11.16
C GLU A 144 9.66 -2.95 -11.99
N LEU A 145 9.60 -3.05 -13.32
CA LEU A 145 10.01 -1.96 -14.20
C LEU A 145 9.06 -0.77 -14.10
N ILE A 146 7.74 -1.03 -14.15
CA ILE A 146 6.72 0.02 -14.05
C ILE A 146 6.81 0.70 -12.68
N PHE A 147 6.95 -0.07 -11.60
CA PHE A 147 7.11 0.46 -10.25
C PHE A 147 8.34 1.36 -10.12
N SER A 148 9.50 0.92 -10.61
CA SER A 148 10.72 1.75 -10.57
C SER A 148 10.57 3.06 -11.37
N ARG A 149 9.88 3.02 -12.52
CA ARG A 149 9.54 4.24 -13.30
C ARG A 149 8.62 5.16 -12.50
N ILE A 150 7.61 4.64 -11.81
CA ILE A 150 6.70 5.39 -10.94
C ILE A 150 7.48 6.04 -9.80
N TRP A 151 8.26 5.25 -9.06
CA TRP A 151 9.00 5.72 -7.88
C TRP A 151 9.99 6.82 -8.25
N ARG A 152 10.73 6.66 -9.35
CA ARG A 152 11.66 7.68 -9.85
C ARG A 152 10.96 8.97 -10.27
N LYS A 153 9.76 8.88 -10.86
CA LYS A 153 8.98 10.07 -11.21
C LYS A 153 8.46 10.76 -9.93
N LEU A 154 7.95 10.01 -8.96
CA LEU A 154 7.55 10.54 -7.65
C LEU A 154 8.70 11.19 -6.88
N HIS A 155 9.91 10.63 -6.96
CA HIS A 155 11.13 11.24 -6.43
C HIS A 155 11.27 12.68 -6.91
N SER A 156 11.02 12.98 -8.19
CA SER A 156 11.14 14.36 -8.70
C SER A 156 10.14 15.36 -8.11
N PHE A 157 9.01 14.89 -7.57
CA PHE A 157 8.03 15.74 -6.89
C PHE A 157 8.39 16.00 -5.43
N ASN A 158 8.88 14.98 -4.72
CA ASN A 158 9.26 15.11 -3.31
C ASN A 158 10.34 14.10 -2.92
N HIS A 159 11.59 14.56 -2.85
CA HIS A 159 12.76 13.74 -2.57
C HIS A 159 12.78 13.19 -1.12
N GLU A 160 12.08 13.85 -0.19
CA GLU A 160 12.02 13.43 1.21
C GLU A 160 10.99 12.30 1.40
N LEU A 161 9.84 12.39 0.71
CA LEU A 161 8.79 11.37 0.74
C LEU A 161 9.12 10.17 -0.17
N PHE A 162 9.84 10.41 -1.25
CA PHE A 162 10.23 9.39 -2.23
C PHE A 162 11.75 9.42 -2.44
N PRO A 163 12.56 8.97 -1.46
CA PRO A 163 14.01 8.93 -1.61
C PRO A 163 14.47 7.92 -2.67
N VAL A 164 15.74 7.96 -3.06
CA VAL A 164 16.31 6.98 -4.00
C VAL A 164 16.13 5.55 -3.48
N GLU A 165 15.87 4.59 -4.39
CA GLU A 165 15.47 3.22 -4.02
C GLU A 165 16.48 2.51 -3.11
N SER A 166 17.78 2.76 -3.27
CA SER A 166 18.82 2.14 -2.44
C SER A 166 18.66 2.46 -0.95
N VAL A 167 18.29 3.70 -0.61
CA VAL A 167 18.05 4.12 0.79
C VAL A 167 16.95 3.27 1.44
N ILE A 168 15.93 2.91 0.66
CA ILE A 168 14.79 2.12 1.11
C ILE A 168 15.20 0.65 1.24
N ARG A 169 15.80 0.10 0.17
CA ARG A 169 16.23 -1.31 0.10
C ARG A 169 17.25 -1.65 1.18
N ASP A 170 18.08 -0.71 1.58
CA ASP A 170 19.07 -0.92 2.63
C ASP A 170 18.52 -0.81 4.05
N SER A 171 17.31 -0.25 4.22
CA SER A 171 16.70 -0.07 5.53
C SER A 171 16.36 -1.41 6.19
N ALA A 172 16.63 -1.52 7.48
CA ALA A 172 16.33 -2.71 8.26
C ALA A 172 14.83 -3.03 8.28
N ILE A 173 13.99 -1.98 8.26
CA ILE A 173 12.53 -2.12 8.23
C ILE A 173 12.08 -2.72 6.90
N PHE A 174 12.64 -2.27 5.77
CA PHE A 174 12.33 -2.84 4.46
C PHE A 174 12.78 -4.31 4.36
N LYS A 175 14.01 -4.61 4.77
CA LYS A 175 14.56 -5.99 4.76
C LYS A 175 13.81 -6.95 5.68
N ALA A 176 13.17 -6.44 6.73
CA ALA A 176 12.37 -7.20 7.67
C ALA A 176 10.87 -6.97 7.46
N SER A 177 10.47 -6.40 6.33
CA SER A 177 9.09 -5.97 6.10
C SER A 177 8.20 -7.18 5.77
N PRO A 178 6.97 -7.23 6.32
CA PRO A 178 6.05 -8.33 6.05
C PRO A 178 5.58 -8.40 4.59
N PHE A 179 5.75 -7.31 3.85
CA PHE A 179 5.30 -7.13 2.47
C PHE A 179 6.31 -7.65 1.42
N HIS A 180 7.43 -8.27 1.84
CA HIS A 180 8.27 -9.01 0.90
C HIS A 180 7.55 -10.27 0.44
N ASP A 181 7.62 -10.57 -0.85
CA ASP A 181 7.10 -11.82 -1.39
C ASP A 181 7.77 -13.01 -0.68
N LEU A 182 6.94 -13.82 -0.01
CA LEU A 182 7.41 -15.03 0.64
C LEU A 182 7.71 -16.08 -0.43
N THR A 183 8.84 -16.77 -0.27
CA THR A 183 9.13 -18.02 -1.00
C THR A 183 8.05 -19.07 -0.73
N ASN A 184 7.93 -20.09 -1.60
CA ASN A 184 6.94 -21.15 -1.40
C ASN A 184 7.16 -21.89 -0.06
N GLU A 185 8.41 -22.11 0.35
CA GLU A 185 8.69 -22.71 1.67
C GLU A 185 8.22 -21.79 2.81
N GLN A 186 8.45 -20.48 2.70
CA GLN A 186 8.00 -19.51 3.70
C GLN A 186 6.47 -19.38 3.74
N LYS A 187 5.78 -19.40 2.59
CA LYS A 187 4.31 -19.41 2.52
C LYS A 187 3.75 -20.66 3.20
N HIS A 188 4.31 -21.83 2.90
CA HIS A 188 3.91 -23.06 3.57
C HIS A 188 4.15 -23.00 5.08
N ALA A 189 5.32 -22.51 5.52
CA ALA A 189 5.61 -22.33 6.94
C ALA A 189 4.65 -21.34 7.61
N ARG A 190 4.34 -20.21 6.95
CA ARG A 190 3.35 -19.22 7.41
C ARG A 190 2.00 -19.88 7.65
N ASP A 191 1.49 -20.62 6.68
CA ASP A 191 0.15 -21.23 6.76
C ASP A 191 0.09 -22.25 7.92
N VAL A 192 1.11 -23.11 8.04
CA VAL A 192 1.22 -24.05 9.16
C VAL A 192 1.26 -23.33 10.52
N ILE A 193 2.00 -22.23 10.62
CA ILE A 193 2.10 -21.46 11.88
C ILE A 193 0.76 -20.81 12.22
N ILE A 194 0.10 -20.18 11.23
CA ILE A 194 -1.20 -19.52 11.42
C ILE A 194 -2.26 -20.54 11.87
N ASP A 195 -2.34 -21.71 11.24
CA ASP A 195 -3.26 -22.77 11.62
C ASP A 195 -3.05 -23.22 13.08
N ARG A 196 -1.78 -23.43 13.49
CA ARG A 196 -1.44 -23.78 14.87
C ARG A 196 -1.82 -22.68 15.87
N VAL A 197 -1.66 -21.41 15.50
CA VAL A 197 -2.06 -20.27 16.32
C VAL A 197 -3.59 -20.23 16.46
N ILE A 198 -4.33 -20.39 15.36
CA ILE A 198 -5.80 -20.42 15.37
C ILE A 198 -6.32 -21.57 16.25
N ASP A 199 -5.79 -22.78 16.07
CA ASP A 199 -6.14 -23.95 16.86
C ASP A 199 -5.90 -23.73 18.36
N ALA A 200 -4.76 -23.14 18.72
CA ALA A 200 -4.43 -22.82 20.10
C ALA A 200 -5.40 -21.79 20.69
N LEU A 201 -5.76 -20.76 19.92
CA LEU A 201 -6.71 -19.72 20.34
C LEU A 201 -8.12 -20.31 20.54
N LEU A 202 -8.63 -21.09 19.58
CA LEU A 202 -9.94 -21.75 19.66
C LEU A 202 -10.01 -22.72 20.84
N SER A 203 -8.92 -23.46 21.07
CA SER A 203 -8.81 -24.42 22.18
C SER A 203 -8.45 -23.78 23.52
N LYS A 204 -8.33 -22.43 23.59
CA LYS A 204 -7.88 -21.67 24.79
C LYS A 204 -6.57 -22.19 25.40
N LYS A 205 -5.67 -22.75 24.59
CA LYS A 205 -4.36 -23.25 25.02
C LYS A 205 -3.44 -22.06 25.30
N ARG A 206 -2.63 -22.17 26.36
CA ARG A 206 -1.63 -21.16 26.75
C ARG A 206 -0.21 -21.76 26.68
N GLY A 207 0.80 -20.89 26.60
CA GLY A 207 2.21 -21.32 26.64
C GLY A 207 2.64 -22.19 25.46
N GLN A 208 2.08 -21.96 24.26
CA GLN A 208 2.47 -22.71 23.07
C GLN A 208 3.84 -22.24 22.56
N LEU A 209 4.72 -23.18 22.23
CA LEU A 209 6.01 -22.92 21.62
C LEU A 209 5.96 -23.40 20.17
N ILE A 210 6.28 -22.50 19.23
CA ILE A 210 6.43 -22.80 17.81
C ILE A 210 7.90 -22.55 17.47
N LEU A 211 8.60 -23.60 17.05
CA LEU A 211 10.00 -23.51 16.63
C LEU A 211 10.05 -23.38 15.10
N VAL A 212 10.77 -22.38 14.60
CA VAL A 212 10.94 -22.13 13.17
C VAL A 212 12.43 -22.20 12.86
N GLU A 213 12.82 -23.21 12.08
CA GLU A 213 14.21 -23.47 11.71
C GLU A 213 14.47 -23.09 10.24
N GLY A 214 15.70 -22.70 9.95
CA GLY A 214 16.15 -22.37 8.60
C GLY A 214 17.56 -21.83 8.60
N GLU A 215 18.25 -21.91 7.47
CA GLU A 215 19.64 -21.45 7.33
C GLU A 215 19.79 -19.93 7.51
N ALA A 216 21.02 -19.45 7.77
CA ALA A 216 21.29 -18.03 7.82
C ALA A 216 20.91 -17.36 6.49
N GLY A 217 20.19 -16.23 6.55
CA GLY A 217 19.71 -15.55 5.33
C GLY A 217 18.41 -16.11 4.73
N SER A 218 17.82 -17.17 5.28
CA SER A 218 16.56 -17.77 4.77
C SER A 218 15.29 -16.92 4.98
N GLY A 219 15.43 -15.64 5.34
CA GLY A 219 14.30 -14.72 5.54
C GLY A 219 13.41 -15.01 6.76
N LYS A 220 13.90 -15.70 7.80
CA LYS A 220 13.13 -15.98 9.03
C LYS A 220 12.48 -14.73 9.65
N THR A 221 13.20 -13.61 9.68
CA THR A 221 12.69 -12.35 10.23
C THR A 221 11.53 -11.80 9.41
N VAL A 222 11.61 -11.90 8.07
CA VAL A 222 10.53 -11.52 7.15
C VAL A 222 9.30 -12.38 7.45
N LEU A 223 9.45 -13.71 7.44
CA LEU A 223 8.37 -14.66 7.75
C LEU A 223 7.67 -14.33 9.07
N LEU A 224 8.44 -14.12 10.15
CA LEU A 224 7.89 -13.78 11.45
C LEU A 224 7.14 -12.44 11.44
N SER A 225 7.71 -11.42 10.80
CA SER A 225 7.06 -10.11 10.66
C SER A 225 5.72 -10.21 9.93
N THR A 226 5.65 -11.00 8.84
CA THR A 226 4.43 -11.27 8.06
C THR A 226 3.38 -11.93 8.93
N ILE A 227 3.76 -12.96 9.69
CA ILE A 227 2.83 -13.66 10.58
C ILE A 227 2.28 -12.72 11.66
N PHE A 228 3.14 -11.92 12.31
CA PHE A 228 2.69 -10.94 13.33
C PHE A 228 1.74 -9.89 12.74
N TYR A 229 2.04 -9.41 11.53
CA TYR A 229 1.19 -8.47 10.82
C TYR A 229 -0.19 -9.10 10.53
N LEU A 230 -0.24 -10.29 9.92
CA LEU A 230 -1.48 -10.99 9.60
C LEU A 230 -2.32 -11.27 10.85
N ILE A 231 -1.70 -11.74 11.94
CA ILE A 231 -2.39 -11.96 13.22
C ILE A 231 -2.99 -10.64 13.72
N ARG A 232 -2.24 -9.53 13.69
CA ARG A 232 -2.73 -8.21 14.10
C ARG A 232 -3.92 -7.76 13.25
N VAL A 233 -3.89 -7.97 11.94
CA VAL A 233 -5.00 -7.64 11.04
C VAL A 233 -6.23 -8.49 11.33
N CYS A 234 -6.07 -9.82 11.42
CA CYS A 234 -7.15 -10.77 11.71
C CYS A 234 -7.81 -10.53 13.08
N LEU A 235 -7.03 -10.18 14.11
CA LEU A 235 -7.57 -9.87 15.44
C LEU A 235 -8.38 -8.57 15.43
N LYS A 236 -7.99 -7.57 14.63
CA LYS A 236 -8.76 -6.33 14.49
C LYS A 236 -10.11 -6.54 13.79
N THR A 237 -10.16 -7.37 12.76
CA THR A 237 -11.44 -7.73 12.10
C THR A 237 -12.33 -8.59 12.98
N SER A 238 -11.76 -9.49 13.78
CA SER A 238 -12.51 -10.36 14.70
C SER A 238 -13.12 -9.61 15.89
N PHE A 239 -12.55 -8.48 16.30
CA PHE A 239 -13.08 -7.66 17.40
C PHE A 239 -14.35 -6.87 17.00
N LEU A 240 -14.57 -6.62 15.70
CA LEU A 240 -15.78 -5.98 15.19
C LEU A 240 -16.94 -6.98 14.98
N ALA A 241 -16.68 -8.29 14.96
CA ALA A 241 -17.69 -9.33 14.79
C ALA A 241 -18.24 -9.90 16.11
N LYS A 242 -17.80 -9.38 17.28
CA LYS A 242 -18.26 -9.80 18.60
C LYS A 242 -18.65 -8.61 19.49
N VAL A 243 -19.69 -7.90 19.09
CA VAL A 243 -20.58 -7.21 20.03
C VAL A 243 -22.03 -7.54 19.68
N PRO A 244 -22.60 -8.63 20.20
CA PRO A 244 -24.02 -8.66 20.47
C PRO A 244 -24.27 -7.92 21.80
N VAL A 245 -25.13 -6.90 21.73
CA VAL A 245 -25.88 -6.43 22.91
C VAL A 245 -26.78 -7.56 23.38
#